data_AF-A0A6L7MQH0-F1
#
_entry.id   AF-A0A6L7MQH0-F1
#
_cell.length_a   1.000
_cell.length_b   1.000
_cell.length_c   1.000
_cell.angle_alpha   90.00
_cell.angle_beta   90.00
_cell.angle_gamma   90.00
#
_symmetry.space_group_name_H-M   'P 1'
#
loop_
_entity.id
_entity.type
_entity.pdbx_description
1 polymer ?
#
loop_
_entity_poly.entity_id
_entity_poly.type
_entity_poly.pdbx_seq_one_letter_code
_entity_poly.pdbx_strand_id
1 'polypeptide(L)'
;MAKSARDLASKLNWPCLRTPPIGGKGSLFVAGRELPVDLTAVEWLDHDEFRRQLAIEAGEVPDPPRPPDKLPGFAYLPNFITAEEEDELLQHIDDAEWSTELKRRVQHYGWRYDYGQRQIDESMRLGELPFWADKIAKRLVAKGLVAELPDQVIVNEYCGKQGISPHVDQPKSFAEPVATVSLLESWGMKFRRRGGEEKTEKTLERRSVAVLSGDARYKWTHEIPSRKTERVDGKRIPRERRISLTFRKSRIQEDATSNSPAR
;
A
#
# COMPACT_ATOMS: atom_id res chain seq x y z
N MET A 1 -34.80 3.49 -9.81
CA MET A 1 -35.51 2.19 -9.68
C MET A 1 -34.56 1.10 -10.11
N ALA A 2 -34.13 0.24 -9.18
CA ALA A 2 -33.24 -0.88 -9.47
C ALA A 2 -34.01 -1.92 -10.30
N LYS A 3 -33.51 -2.25 -11.49
CA LYS A 3 -34.07 -3.33 -12.29
C LYS A 3 -33.77 -4.64 -11.56
N SER A 4 -34.81 -5.38 -11.19
CA SER A 4 -34.67 -6.60 -10.39
C SER A 4 -33.91 -7.68 -11.15
N ALA A 5 -33.24 -8.60 -10.44
CA ALA A 5 -32.54 -9.76 -11.02
C ALA A 5 -33.41 -10.60 -11.98
N ARG A 6 -34.74 -10.48 -11.86
CA ARG A 6 -35.74 -11.10 -12.72
C ARG A 6 -35.68 -10.60 -14.18
N ASP A 7 -35.37 -9.31 -14.38
CA ASP A 7 -35.29 -8.71 -15.72
C ASP A 7 -34.01 -9.08 -16.47
N LEU A 8 -32.96 -9.50 -15.76
CA LEU A 8 -31.72 -10.00 -16.37
C LEU A 8 -31.83 -11.48 -16.74
N ALA A 9 -32.48 -12.28 -15.90
CA ALA A 9 -32.64 -13.72 -16.12
C ALA A 9 -33.54 -14.05 -17.33
N SER A 10 -34.55 -13.22 -17.62
CA SER A 10 -35.46 -13.44 -18.76
C SER A 10 -34.83 -13.13 -20.13
N LYS A 11 -33.74 -12.37 -20.17
CA LYS A 11 -33.03 -12.00 -21.42
C LYS A 11 -31.94 -12.99 -21.81
N LEU A 12 -31.51 -13.84 -20.88
CA LEU A 12 -30.44 -14.81 -21.07
C LEU A 12 -31.09 -16.20 -21.12
N ASN A 13 -31.47 -16.62 -22.32
CA ASN A 13 -32.15 -17.88 -22.60
C ASN A 13 -31.27 -19.11 -22.22
N TRP A 14 -31.16 -19.42 -20.92
CA TRP A 14 -30.44 -20.57 -20.39
C TRP A 14 -31.37 -21.44 -19.51
N PRO A 15 -31.49 -22.76 -19.78
CA PRO A 15 -32.54 -23.59 -19.17
C PRO A 15 -32.34 -23.96 -17.69
N CYS A 16 -31.23 -23.57 -17.04
CA CYS A 16 -30.85 -24.16 -15.75
C CYS A 16 -30.81 -23.21 -14.52
N LEU A 17 -31.16 -21.93 -14.65
CA LEU A 17 -31.21 -21.01 -13.50
C LEU A 17 -32.59 -21.06 -12.84
N ARG A 18 -32.70 -21.74 -11.69
CA ARG A 18 -33.86 -21.62 -10.79
C ARG A 18 -33.57 -20.56 -9.75
N THR A 19 -34.34 -19.47 -9.74
CA THR A 19 -34.35 -18.51 -8.63
C THR A 19 -35.23 -19.06 -7.50
N PRO A 20 -34.85 -18.91 -6.22
CA PRO A 20 -35.71 -19.30 -5.12
C PRO A 20 -36.90 -18.32 -4.96
N PRO A 21 -38.00 -18.75 -4.30
CA PRO A 21 -39.15 -17.89 -4.08
C PRO A 21 -38.83 -16.72 -3.14
N ILE A 22 -39.60 -15.65 -3.32
CA ILE A 22 -39.35 -14.30 -2.80
C ILE A 22 -39.27 -14.30 -1.26
N GLY A 23 -38.11 -13.92 -0.70
CA GLY A 23 -37.98 -13.57 0.73
C GLY A 23 -36.72 -14.05 1.48
N GLY A 24 -35.87 -14.90 0.90
CA GLY A 24 -34.64 -15.39 1.54
C GLY A 24 -33.36 -14.75 1.01
N LYS A 25 -32.34 -14.54 1.86
CA LYS A 25 -30.94 -14.28 1.43
C LYS A 25 -30.55 -15.37 0.42
N GLY A 26 -30.28 -15.00 -0.82
CA GLY A 26 -30.18 -15.96 -1.92
C GLY A 26 -28.75 -16.45 -2.14
N SER A 27 -28.51 -17.74 -1.90
CA SER A 27 -27.35 -18.45 -2.43
C SER A 27 -27.55 -18.76 -3.92
N LEU A 28 -26.52 -18.57 -4.74
CA LEU A 28 -26.55 -18.92 -6.17
C LEU A 28 -25.98 -20.32 -6.37
N PHE A 29 -26.69 -21.13 -7.16
CA PHE A 29 -26.27 -22.50 -7.48
C PHE A 29 -25.86 -22.61 -8.94
N VAL A 30 -24.69 -23.21 -9.19
CA VAL A 30 -24.22 -23.57 -10.54
C VAL A 30 -23.90 -25.07 -10.53
N ALA A 31 -24.48 -25.81 -11.48
CA ALA A 31 -24.33 -27.26 -11.61
C ALA A 31 -24.60 -28.04 -10.29
N GLY A 32 -25.55 -27.57 -9.47
CA GLY A 32 -25.94 -28.22 -8.21
C GLY A 32 -25.04 -27.93 -7.01
N ARG A 33 -24.03 -27.05 -7.14
CA ARG A 33 -23.19 -26.61 -6.01
C ARG A 33 -23.52 -25.17 -5.62
N GLU A 34 -23.58 -24.93 -4.31
CA GLU A 34 -23.78 -23.60 -3.72
C GLU A 34 -22.49 -22.79 -3.85
N LEU A 35 -22.56 -21.60 -4.44
CA LEU A 35 -21.43 -20.69 -4.49
C LEU A 35 -21.30 -19.95 -3.15
N PRO A 36 -20.11 -19.90 -2.53
CA PRO A 36 -19.91 -19.36 -1.18
C PRO A 36 -19.87 -17.82 -1.11
N VAL A 37 -20.52 -17.12 -2.05
CA VAL A 37 -20.42 -15.66 -2.16
C VAL A 37 -21.70 -15.00 -1.67
N ASP A 38 -21.58 -14.12 -0.67
CA ASP A 38 -22.61 -13.13 -0.36
C ASP A 38 -22.68 -12.12 -1.50
N LEU A 39 -23.63 -12.33 -2.41
CA LEU A 39 -23.82 -11.50 -3.61
C LEU A 39 -24.33 -10.09 -3.30
N THR A 40 -24.63 -9.76 -2.04
CA THR A 40 -25.04 -8.39 -1.67
C THR A 40 -23.91 -7.38 -1.77
N ALA A 41 -22.65 -7.82 -1.87
CA ALA A 41 -21.46 -6.97 -1.91
C ALA A 41 -20.86 -6.73 -3.32
N VAL A 42 -21.40 -7.35 -4.36
CA VAL A 42 -20.74 -7.38 -5.69
C VAL A 42 -21.57 -6.65 -6.72
N GLU A 43 -21.37 -5.33 -6.85
CA GLU A 43 -22.05 -4.50 -7.87
C GLU A 43 -21.48 -4.69 -9.30
N TRP A 44 -20.33 -5.34 -9.46
CA TRP A 44 -19.60 -5.38 -10.73
C TRP A 44 -18.91 -6.73 -10.96
N LEU A 45 -19.67 -7.72 -11.43
CA LEU A 45 -19.11 -8.94 -12.03
C LEU A 45 -19.17 -8.77 -13.55
N ASP A 46 -18.01 -8.65 -14.20
CA ASP A 46 -17.92 -8.73 -15.66
C ASP A 46 -18.25 -10.16 -16.09
N HIS A 47 -19.39 -10.28 -16.76
CA HIS A 47 -20.13 -11.51 -16.91
C HIS A 47 -19.41 -12.51 -17.83
N ASP A 48 -18.55 -12.06 -18.75
CA ASP A 48 -17.92 -12.91 -19.77
C ASP A 48 -16.58 -13.52 -19.33
N GLU A 49 -15.85 -12.87 -18.43
CA GLU A 49 -14.58 -13.37 -17.90
C GLU A 49 -14.81 -14.32 -16.71
N PHE A 50 -15.79 -13.98 -15.86
CA PHE A 50 -16.29 -14.89 -14.81
C PHE A 50 -16.87 -16.20 -15.39
N ARG A 51 -17.51 -16.11 -16.57
CA ARG A 51 -17.99 -17.29 -17.33
C ARG A 51 -16.86 -18.19 -17.82
N ARG A 52 -15.68 -17.66 -18.15
CA ARG A 52 -14.51 -18.47 -18.57
C ARG A 52 -13.84 -19.18 -17.40
N GLN A 53 -13.80 -18.54 -16.24
CA GLN A 53 -13.16 -19.09 -15.04
C GLN A 53 -13.95 -20.24 -14.39
N LEU A 54 -15.28 -20.24 -14.52
CA LEU A 54 -16.13 -21.35 -14.05
C LEU A 54 -16.03 -22.63 -14.92
N ALA A 55 -15.38 -22.56 -16.08
CA ALA A 55 -15.39 -23.63 -17.09
C ALA A 55 -14.15 -24.55 -17.06
N ILE A 56 -13.24 -24.40 -16.08
CA ILE A 56 -12.09 -25.31 -15.92
C ILE A 56 -12.37 -26.26 -14.76
N GLU A 57 -12.46 -27.55 -15.08
CA GLU A 57 -12.70 -28.61 -14.12
C GLU A 57 -11.60 -28.69 -13.04
N ALA A 58 -12.04 -28.87 -11.80
CA ALA A 58 -11.29 -29.33 -10.62
C ALA A 58 -10.19 -28.40 -10.04
N GLY A 59 -10.57 -27.67 -8.98
CA GLY A 59 -9.67 -27.26 -7.91
C GLY A 59 -9.42 -25.76 -7.85
N GLU A 60 -10.16 -25.11 -6.95
CA GLU A 60 -10.14 -23.68 -6.62
C GLU A 60 -10.80 -22.75 -7.65
N VAL A 61 -11.87 -22.08 -7.20
CA VAL A 61 -12.48 -20.95 -7.90
C VAL A 61 -11.49 -19.78 -7.76
N PRO A 62 -10.90 -19.27 -8.85
CA PRO A 62 -10.04 -18.09 -8.76
C PRO A 62 -10.89 -16.90 -8.27
N ASP A 63 -10.26 -15.99 -7.52
CA ASP A 63 -10.87 -14.70 -7.20
C ASP A 63 -11.45 -14.07 -8.47
N PRO A 64 -12.66 -13.47 -8.42
CA PRO A 64 -13.21 -12.77 -9.56
C PRO A 64 -12.19 -11.73 -10.04
N PRO A 65 -12.09 -11.50 -11.37
CA PRO A 65 -11.16 -10.51 -11.91
C PRO A 65 -11.44 -9.19 -11.23
N ARG A 66 -10.47 -8.73 -10.43
CA ARG A 66 -10.58 -7.43 -9.77
C ARG A 66 -10.59 -6.39 -10.88
N PRO A 67 -11.48 -5.38 -10.84
CA PRO A 67 -11.36 -4.26 -11.76
C PRO A 67 -9.93 -3.71 -11.67
N PRO A 68 -9.32 -3.31 -12.79
CA PRO A 68 -7.93 -2.88 -12.80
C PRO A 68 -7.74 -1.83 -11.70
N ASP A 69 -6.79 -2.08 -10.78
CA ASP A 69 -6.53 -1.14 -9.69
C ASP A 69 -6.25 0.22 -10.34
N LYS A 70 -6.94 1.26 -9.88
CA LYS A 70 -6.70 2.64 -10.33
C LYS A 70 -5.27 3.09 -10.03
N LEU A 71 -4.52 2.30 -9.25
CA LEU A 71 -3.13 2.50 -8.93
C LEU A 71 -2.33 1.17 -9.09
N PRO A 72 -1.99 0.75 -10.33
CA PRO A 72 -1.26 -0.49 -10.56
C PRO A 72 0.10 -0.49 -9.86
N GLY A 73 0.46 -1.59 -9.18
CA GLY A 73 1.68 -1.69 -8.37
C GLY A 73 1.54 -1.16 -6.93
N PHE A 74 0.33 -0.82 -6.50
CA PHE A 74 0.03 -0.56 -5.09
C PHE A 74 -0.43 -1.85 -4.40
N ALA A 75 0.20 -2.18 -3.27
CA ALA A 75 -0.27 -3.22 -2.37
C ALA A 75 -0.49 -2.65 -0.97
N TYR A 76 -1.43 -3.24 -0.23
CA TYR A 76 -1.83 -2.77 1.09
C TYR A 76 -2.19 -3.94 1.99
N LEU A 77 -1.72 -3.88 3.24
CA LEU A 77 -2.05 -4.85 4.28
C LEU A 77 -2.40 -4.12 5.58
N PRO A 78 -3.66 -4.18 6.03
CA PRO A 78 -4.06 -3.62 7.32
C PRO A 78 -3.50 -4.48 8.47
N ASN A 79 -3.40 -3.90 9.68
CA ASN A 79 -2.95 -4.60 10.89
C ASN A 79 -1.64 -5.40 10.70
N PHE A 80 -0.68 -4.81 9.98
CA PHE A 80 0.62 -5.39 9.69
C PHE A 80 1.51 -5.51 10.94
N ILE A 81 1.32 -4.61 11.90
CA ILE A 81 1.88 -4.68 13.25
C ILE A 81 0.74 -4.76 14.28
N THR A 82 1.01 -5.30 15.45
CA THR A 82 0.04 -5.31 16.56
C THR A 82 0.03 -3.96 17.30
N ALA A 83 -0.88 -3.80 18.27
CA ALA A 83 -0.89 -2.61 19.12
C ALA A 83 0.35 -2.54 20.02
N GLU A 84 0.77 -3.68 20.55
CA GLU A 84 1.95 -3.80 21.42
C GLU A 84 3.23 -3.46 20.66
N GLU A 85 3.35 -3.92 19.41
CA GLU A 85 4.49 -3.58 18.55
C GLU A 85 4.51 -2.10 18.15
N GLU A 86 3.33 -1.49 17.97
CA GLU A 86 3.25 -0.06 17.75
C GLU A 86 3.74 0.71 18.98
N ASP A 87 3.36 0.29 20.18
CA ASP A 87 3.83 0.91 21.44
C ASP A 87 5.35 0.73 21.63
N GLU A 88 5.90 -0.45 21.35
CA GLU A 88 7.36 -0.70 21.35
C GLU A 88 8.10 0.19 20.35
N LEU A 89 7.58 0.31 19.12
CA LEU A 89 8.16 1.17 18.10
C LEU A 89 8.17 2.64 18.54
N LEU A 90 7.07 3.10 19.16
CA LEU A 90 6.95 4.47 19.64
C LEU A 90 7.95 4.81 20.73
N GLN A 91 8.25 3.87 21.65
CA GLN A 91 9.28 4.08 22.67
C GLN A 91 10.65 4.38 22.03
N HIS A 92 11.08 3.54 21.09
CA HIS A 92 12.37 3.76 20.41
C HIS A 92 12.40 5.02 19.55
N ILE A 93 11.30 5.33 18.88
CA ILE A 93 11.21 6.48 17.98
C ILE A 93 11.16 7.79 18.79
N ASP A 94 10.42 7.84 19.88
CA ASP A 94 10.25 9.06 20.68
C ASP A 94 11.49 9.39 21.52
N ASP A 95 12.24 8.36 21.95
CA ASP A 95 13.51 8.52 22.67
C ASP A 95 14.68 8.94 21.75
N ALA A 96 14.55 8.78 20.43
CA ALA A 96 15.58 9.13 19.46
C ALA A 96 15.55 10.62 19.07
N GLU A 97 16.71 11.15 18.68
CA GLU A 97 16.84 12.54 18.25
C GLU A 97 16.09 12.81 16.95
N TRP A 98 15.30 13.90 16.92
CA TRP A 98 14.55 14.33 15.75
C TRP A 98 15.27 15.43 14.99
N SER A 99 15.46 15.25 13.68
CA SER A 99 15.84 16.34 12.80
C SER A 99 14.65 17.25 12.53
N THR A 100 14.89 18.56 12.64
CA THR A 100 13.92 19.64 12.35
C THR A 100 14.27 20.43 11.10
N GLU A 101 15.13 19.90 10.21
CA GLU A 101 15.50 20.56 8.94
C GLU A 101 14.29 20.80 8.02
N LEU A 102 13.22 20.03 8.20
CA LEU A 102 11.96 20.16 7.46
C LEU A 102 10.83 20.66 8.36
N LYS A 103 9.74 21.14 7.74
CA LYS A 103 8.52 21.53 8.48
C LYS A 103 7.95 20.39 9.33
N ARG A 104 8.13 19.14 8.87
CA ARG A 104 7.80 17.91 9.58
C ARG A 104 9.10 17.37 10.18
N ARG A 105 9.07 16.70 11.34
CA ARG A 105 10.29 16.12 11.92
C ARG A 105 10.61 14.79 11.25
N VAL A 106 11.90 14.46 11.16
CA VAL A 106 12.37 13.22 10.54
C VAL A 106 13.50 12.57 11.32
N GLN A 107 13.61 11.25 11.18
CA GLN A 107 14.78 10.46 11.61
C GLN A 107 15.22 9.59 10.44
N HIS A 108 16.53 9.36 10.35
CA HIS A 108 17.14 8.56 9.29
C HIS A 108 17.91 7.40 9.91
N TYR A 109 17.72 6.20 9.37
CA TYR A 109 18.43 4.99 9.77
C TYR A 109 18.95 4.26 8.53
N GLY A 110 20.10 3.61 8.68
CA GLY A 110 20.84 2.95 7.59
C GLY A 110 21.59 3.96 6.73
N TRP A 111 20.85 4.85 6.07
CA TRP A 111 21.39 5.91 5.23
C TRP A 111 20.73 7.26 5.53
N ARG A 112 21.54 8.31 5.63
CA ARG A 112 21.05 9.70 5.58
C ARG A 112 20.55 9.98 4.17
N TYR A 113 19.50 10.79 4.06
CA TYR A 113 18.98 11.24 2.76
C TYR A 113 19.13 12.74 2.65
N ASP A 114 19.85 13.19 1.63
CA ASP A 114 20.03 14.62 1.36
C ASP A 114 18.78 15.16 0.64
N TYR A 115 18.04 16.04 1.30
CA TYR A 115 16.84 16.65 0.74
C TYR A 115 17.12 17.72 -0.33
N GLY A 116 18.31 18.34 -0.31
CA GLY A 116 18.75 19.33 -1.29
C GLY A 116 19.23 18.69 -2.59
N GLN A 117 20.13 17.71 -2.47
CA GLN A 117 20.66 16.96 -3.63
C GLN A 117 19.73 15.83 -4.09
N ARG A 118 18.76 15.44 -3.25
CA ARG A 118 17.83 14.32 -3.48
C ARG A 118 18.56 13.05 -3.84
N GLN A 119 19.61 12.72 -3.09
CA GLN A 119 20.41 11.54 -3.31
C GLN A 119 20.87 10.93 -1.98
N ILE A 120 21.41 9.73 -2.09
CA ILE A 120 22.26 9.10 -1.10
C ILE A 120 23.57 8.78 -1.79
N ASP A 121 24.68 8.89 -1.07
CA ASP A 121 25.99 8.39 -1.49
C ASP A 121 26.66 7.65 -0.33
N GLU A 122 27.80 7.02 -0.57
CA GLU A 122 28.50 6.20 0.42
C GLU A 122 28.84 6.96 1.71
N SER A 123 29.12 8.27 1.62
CA SER A 123 29.44 9.10 2.78
C SER A 123 28.24 9.30 3.72
N MET A 124 27.03 8.99 3.24
CA MET A 124 25.77 9.12 3.98
C MET A 124 25.38 7.86 4.75
N ARG A 125 26.23 6.81 4.79
CA ARG A 125 25.95 5.61 5.58
C ARG A 125 25.97 5.93 7.08
N LEU A 126 24.87 5.64 7.76
CA LEU A 126 24.70 5.84 9.20
C LEU A 126 24.95 4.57 10.03
N GLY A 127 25.14 3.43 9.36
CA GLY A 127 25.33 2.12 9.99
C GLY A 127 24.28 1.13 9.53
N GLU A 128 24.08 0.06 10.30
CA GLU A 128 22.99 -0.90 10.08
C GLU A 128 21.66 -0.34 10.59
N LEU A 129 20.54 -0.97 10.20
CA LEU A 129 19.25 -0.63 10.77
C LEU A 129 19.21 -1.02 12.26
N PRO A 130 18.63 -0.18 13.14
CA PRO A 130 18.42 -0.56 14.53
C PRO A 130 17.50 -1.78 14.61
N PHE A 131 17.62 -2.57 15.69
CA PHE A 131 16.96 -3.88 15.79
C PHE A 131 15.44 -3.83 15.56
N TRP A 132 14.76 -2.77 16.02
CA TRP A 132 13.32 -2.59 15.84
C TRP A 132 12.96 -2.37 14.37
N ALA A 133 13.79 -1.64 13.62
CA ALA A 133 13.60 -1.41 12.19
C ALA A 133 13.93 -2.67 11.40
N ASP A 134 15.03 -3.34 11.75
CA ASP A 134 15.43 -4.61 11.14
C ASP A 134 14.38 -5.72 11.33
N LYS A 135 13.75 -5.81 12.51
CA LYS A 135 12.61 -6.72 12.79
C LYS A 135 11.46 -6.49 11.79
N ILE A 136 11.11 -5.23 11.52
CA ILE A 136 10.07 -4.86 10.55
C ILE A 136 10.53 -5.14 9.12
N ALA A 137 11.77 -4.79 8.76
CA ALA A 137 12.36 -5.05 7.45
C ALA A 137 12.33 -6.55 7.10
N LYS A 138 12.75 -7.41 8.03
CA LYS A 138 12.69 -8.88 7.88
C LYS A 138 11.26 -9.38 7.73
N ARG A 139 10.28 -8.81 8.45
CA ARG A 139 8.86 -9.15 8.28
C ARG A 139 8.34 -8.78 6.89
N LEU A 140 8.75 -7.63 6.33
CA LEU A 140 8.37 -7.24 4.97
C LEU A 140 8.82 -8.28 3.95
N VAL A 141 10.07 -8.76 4.07
CA VAL A 141 10.62 -9.83 3.23
C VAL A 141 9.86 -11.14 3.44
N ALA A 142 9.66 -11.56 4.70
CA ALA A 142 8.98 -12.82 5.02
C ALA A 142 7.52 -12.88 4.54
N LYS A 143 6.84 -11.73 4.43
CA LYS A 143 5.49 -11.62 3.84
C LYS A 143 5.49 -11.45 2.31
N GLY A 144 6.65 -11.45 1.66
CA GLY A 144 6.77 -11.23 0.21
C GLY A 144 6.38 -9.82 -0.25
N LEU A 145 6.36 -8.85 0.66
CA LEU A 145 5.99 -7.45 0.37
C LEU A 145 7.14 -6.68 -0.27
N VAL A 146 8.38 -7.09 -0.01
CA VAL A 146 9.60 -6.61 -0.65
C VAL A 146 10.47 -7.80 -1.02
N ALA A 147 11.20 -7.69 -2.13
CA ALA A 147 12.05 -8.79 -2.62
C ALA A 147 13.40 -8.86 -1.89
N GLU A 148 13.94 -7.71 -1.51
CA GLU A 148 15.23 -7.58 -0.83
C GLU A 148 15.05 -6.91 0.52
N LEU A 149 15.97 -7.20 1.45
CA LEU A 149 15.96 -6.57 2.78
C LEU A 149 16.22 -5.07 2.64
N PRO A 150 15.26 -4.21 3.05
CA PRO A 150 15.47 -2.77 3.09
C PRO A 150 16.67 -2.42 3.97
N ASP A 151 17.51 -1.51 3.51
CA ASP A 151 18.70 -1.03 4.21
C ASP A 151 18.58 0.44 4.62
N GLN A 152 17.45 1.08 4.32
CA GLN A 152 17.19 2.48 4.62
C GLN A 152 15.78 2.63 5.22
N VAL A 153 15.68 3.36 6.33
CA VAL A 153 14.40 3.77 6.93
C VAL A 153 14.39 5.27 7.19
N ILE A 154 13.34 5.96 6.75
CA ILE A 154 13.04 7.33 7.23
C ILE A 154 11.77 7.27 8.05
N VAL A 155 11.86 7.73 9.29
CA VAL A 155 10.70 8.03 10.13
C VAL A 155 10.27 9.46 9.84
N ASN A 156 8.99 9.67 9.54
CA ASN A 156 8.40 11.00 9.38
C ASN A 156 7.33 11.19 10.43
N GLU A 157 7.40 12.28 11.20
CA GLU A 157 6.35 12.71 12.10
C GLU A 157 5.58 13.89 11.52
N TYR A 158 4.26 13.76 11.48
CA TYR A 158 3.34 14.79 11.03
C TYR A 158 2.41 15.18 12.18
N CYS A 159 2.32 16.49 12.46
CA CYS A 159 1.44 17.05 13.48
C CYS A 159 0.38 17.98 12.86
N GLY A 160 -0.87 17.80 13.26
CA GLY A 160 -2.01 18.63 12.89
C GLY A 160 -2.18 18.78 11.37
N LYS A 161 -1.95 20.00 10.87
CA LYS A 161 -2.15 20.33 9.45
C LYS A 161 -1.00 19.93 8.54
N GLN A 162 0.09 19.37 9.07
CA GLN A 162 1.26 19.03 8.28
C GLN A 162 0.95 18.01 7.18
N GLY A 163 1.85 17.96 6.21
CA GLY A 163 1.77 17.08 5.06
C GLY A 163 3.10 17.05 4.30
N ILE A 164 3.10 16.37 3.16
CA ILE A 164 4.23 16.33 2.23
C ILE A 164 3.69 16.53 0.82
N SER A 165 4.32 17.44 0.08
CA SER A 165 3.93 17.78 -1.29
C SER A 165 4.03 16.58 -2.24
N PRO A 166 3.33 16.59 -3.39
CA PRO A 166 3.43 15.53 -4.39
C PRO A 166 4.86 15.28 -4.83
N HIS A 167 5.30 14.02 -4.71
CA HIS A 167 6.63 13.61 -5.14
C HIS A 167 6.66 12.14 -5.54
N VAL A 168 7.76 11.73 -6.17
CA VAL A 168 8.17 10.34 -6.33
C VAL A 168 9.46 10.20 -5.53
N ASP A 169 9.60 9.12 -4.77
CA ASP A 169 10.87 8.79 -4.12
C ASP A 169 11.96 8.61 -5.16
N GLN A 170 13.18 9.07 -4.86
CA GLN A 170 14.23 9.17 -5.86
C GLN A 170 14.57 7.83 -6.53
N PRO A 171 14.22 7.61 -7.83
CA PRO A 171 14.40 6.32 -8.48
C PRO A 171 15.86 5.91 -8.71
N LYS A 172 16.77 6.89 -8.71
CA LYS A 172 18.21 6.64 -8.81
C LYS A 172 18.81 6.11 -7.50
N SER A 173 18.27 6.54 -6.37
CA SER A 173 18.80 6.21 -5.04
C SER A 173 18.18 4.96 -4.46
N PHE A 174 16.94 4.63 -4.83
CA PHE A 174 16.18 3.55 -4.20
C PHE A 174 15.51 2.66 -5.23
N ALA A 175 15.65 1.35 -5.01
CA ALA A 175 14.94 0.33 -5.76
C ALA A 175 13.46 0.26 -5.34
N GLU A 176 12.71 -0.54 -6.07
CA GLU A 176 11.39 -0.99 -5.66
C GLU A 176 11.48 -2.35 -4.96
N PRO A 177 10.44 -2.74 -4.20
CA PRO A 177 9.33 -1.92 -3.75
C PRO A 177 9.73 -0.96 -2.63
N VAL A 178 8.92 0.07 -2.38
CA VAL A 178 9.03 0.86 -1.15
C VAL A 178 7.81 0.67 -0.29
N ALA A 179 8.06 0.33 0.98
CA ALA A 179 7.04 0.04 1.97
C ALA A 179 6.95 1.18 2.97
N THR A 180 5.73 1.54 3.36
CA THR A 180 5.46 2.54 4.40
C THR A 180 4.54 1.94 5.46
N VAL A 181 5.03 1.84 6.69
CA VAL A 181 4.24 1.46 7.86
C VAL A 181 3.69 2.72 8.51
N SER A 182 2.39 2.74 8.84
CA SER A 182 1.72 3.90 9.46
C SER A 182 1.43 3.64 10.93
N LEU A 183 1.75 4.60 11.80
CA LEU A 183 1.53 4.54 13.25
C LEU A 183 0.63 5.70 13.71
N LEU A 184 0.02 5.54 14.90
CA LEU A 184 -0.84 6.48 15.63
C LEU A 184 -2.17 6.84 14.96
N GLU A 185 -2.16 7.36 13.72
CA GLU A 185 -3.36 7.85 13.05
C GLU A 185 -3.48 7.36 11.60
N SER A 186 -4.72 7.14 11.17
CA SER A 186 -5.08 6.74 9.81
C SER A 186 -5.26 7.97 8.92
N TRP A 187 -4.35 8.23 7.97
CA TRP A 187 -4.43 9.40 7.08
C TRP A 187 -4.48 9.00 5.60
N GLY A 188 -5.23 9.77 4.81
CA GLY A 188 -5.29 9.64 3.36
C GLY A 188 -3.98 10.07 2.67
N MET A 189 -3.46 9.19 1.82
CA MET A 189 -2.41 9.48 0.84
C MET A 189 -3.04 9.62 -0.54
N LYS A 190 -2.78 10.76 -1.19
CA LYS A 190 -3.26 11.02 -2.55
C LYS A 190 -2.21 10.64 -3.56
N PHE A 191 -2.64 9.98 -4.62
CA PHE A 191 -1.84 9.58 -5.76
C PHE A 191 -2.32 10.32 -7.01
N ARG A 192 -1.37 10.80 -7.82
CA ARG A 192 -1.66 11.43 -9.11
C ARG A 192 -0.73 10.88 -10.18
N ARG A 193 -1.29 10.47 -11.32
CA ARG A 193 -0.49 9.98 -12.44
C ARG A 193 0.34 11.12 -13.02
N ARG A 194 1.62 10.89 -13.27
CA ARG A 194 2.49 11.86 -13.96
C ARG A 194 2.11 11.91 -15.43
N GLY A 195 1.85 13.11 -15.93
CA GLY A 195 1.43 13.32 -17.32
C GLY A 195 -0.01 12.89 -17.64
N GLY A 196 -0.82 12.62 -16.62
CA GLY A 196 -2.24 12.26 -16.76
C GLY A 196 -3.13 13.01 -15.78
N GLU A 197 -4.44 12.85 -15.93
CA GLU A 197 -5.44 13.45 -15.05
C GLU A 197 -5.89 12.49 -13.93
N GLU A 198 -5.48 11.21 -13.99
CA GLU A 198 -5.91 10.22 -13.02
C GLU A 198 -5.40 10.56 -11.63
N LYS A 199 -6.31 10.45 -10.67
CA LYS A 199 -6.05 10.67 -9.25
C LYS A 199 -6.84 9.69 -8.41
N THR A 200 -6.26 9.26 -7.31
CA THR A 200 -6.93 8.42 -6.32
C THR A 200 -6.41 8.75 -4.92
N GLU A 201 -7.16 8.41 -3.88
CA GLU A 201 -6.74 8.59 -2.49
C GLU A 201 -6.91 7.24 -1.79
N LYS A 202 -5.85 6.78 -1.10
CA LYS A 202 -5.87 5.56 -0.31
C LYS A 202 -5.69 5.94 1.14
N THR A 203 -6.58 5.48 2.02
CA THR A 203 -6.41 5.63 3.46
C THR A 203 -5.30 4.69 3.92
N LEU A 204 -4.26 5.23 4.55
CA LEU A 204 -3.23 4.43 5.20
C LEU A 204 -3.60 4.30 6.67
N GLU A 205 -4.19 3.17 7.04
CA GLU A 205 -4.70 2.99 8.40
C GLU A 205 -3.55 2.86 9.40
N ARG A 206 -3.81 3.26 10.64
CA ARG A 206 -2.95 2.96 11.79
C ARG A 206 -2.60 1.45 11.79
N ARG A 207 -1.33 1.13 12.03
CA ARG A 207 -0.72 -0.22 12.00
C ARG A 207 -0.73 -0.92 10.64
N SER A 208 -1.07 -0.25 9.55
CA SER A 208 -1.02 -0.84 8.20
C SER A 208 0.35 -0.69 7.55
N VAL A 209 0.59 -1.46 6.49
CA VAL A 209 1.66 -1.22 5.52
C VAL A 209 1.09 -1.00 4.12
N ALA A 210 1.61 0.02 3.44
CA ALA A 210 1.41 0.25 2.01
C ALA A 210 2.72 0.06 1.25
N VAL A 211 2.65 -0.58 0.09
CA VAL A 211 3.81 -0.92 -0.74
C VAL A 211 3.61 -0.36 -2.14
N LEU A 212 4.63 0.35 -2.63
CA LEU A 212 4.67 0.91 -3.98
C LEU A 212 5.72 0.17 -4.82
N SER A 213 5.27 -0.52 -5.85
CA SER A 213 6.08 -1.13 -6.92
C SER A 213 5.60 -0.67 -8.29
N GLY A 214 6.38 -0.96 -9.34
CA GLY A 214 6.03 -0.69 -10.73
C GLY A 214 5.49 0.72 -10.98
N ASP A 215 4.30 0.80 -11.58
CA ASP A 215 3.69 2.08 -11.93
C ASP A 215 3.45 2.97 -10.71
N ALA A 216 2.87 2.45 -9.63
CA ALA A 216 2.63 3.20 -8.38
C ALA A 216 3.92 3.80 -7.80
N ARG A 217 5.06 3.14 -8.00
CA ARG A 217 6.37 3.62 -7.57
C ARG A 217 6.92 4.73 -8.46
N TYR A 218 6.86 4.59 -9.78
CA TYR A 218 7.63 5.45 -10.69
C TYR A 218 6.79 6.45 -11.50
N LYS A 219 5.54 6.09 -11.82
CA LYS A 219 4.64 6.85 -12.69
C LYS A 219 3.59 7.65 -11.93
N TRP A 220 3.45 7.43 -10.63
CA TRP A 220 2.51 8.16 -9.78
C TRP A 220 3.24 8.97 -8.73
N THR A 221 2.90 10.25 -8.59
CA THR A 221 3.29 11.01 -7.41
C THR A 221 2.39 10.64 -6.24
N HIS A 222 2.92 10.73 -5.03
CA HIS A 222 2.16 10.59 -3.81
C HIS A 222 2.34 11.81 -2.90
N GLU A 223 1.29 12.15 -2.14
CA GLU A 223 1.28 13.25 -1.18
C GLU A 223 0.46 12.88 0.07
N ILE A 224 0.84 13.47 1.20
CA ILE A 224 -0.06 13.63 2.34
C ILE A 224 -0.51 15.10 2.31
N PRO A 225 -1.76 15.41 1.95
CA PRO A 225 -2.20 16.79 1.80
C PRO A 225 -2.14 17.54 3.13
N SER A 226 -1.75 18.81 3.09
CA SER A 226 -1.83 19.73 4.24
C SER A 226 -3.31 20.04 4.53
N ARG A 227 -3.89 19.39 5.55
CA ARG A 227 -5.29 19.60 5.99
C ARG A 227 -5.44 19.32 7.47
N LYS A 228 -6.46 19.88 8.11
CA LYS A 228 -6.69 19.75 9.57
C LYS A 228 -7.48 18.50 9.99
N THR A 229 -8.14 17.84 9.04
CA THR A 229 -9.07 16.75 9.33
C THR A 229 -9.02 15.66 8.26
N GLU A 230 -9.17 14.41 8.67
CA GLU A 230 -9.46 13.25 7.82
C GLU A 230 -10.98 13.07 7.64
N ARG A 231 -11.38 12.34 6.60
CA ARG A 231 -12.76 11.90 6.39
C ARG A 231 -12.85 10.40 6.61
N VAL A 232 -13.59 9.97 7.62
CA VAL A 232 -13.85 8.56 7.94
C VAL A 232 -15.36 8.41 8.09
N ASP A 233 -15.98 7.55 7.28
CA ASP A 233 -17.44 7.32 7.26
C ASP A 233 -18.28 8.61 7.20
N GLY A 234 -17.83 9.56 6.36
CA GLY A 234 -18.47 10.87 6.20
C GLY A 234 -18.21 11.86 7.35
N LYS A 235 -17.63 11.43 8.47
CA LYS A 235 -17.27 12.28 9.61
C LYS A 235 -15.90 12.91 9.43
N ARG A 236 -15.72 14.11 9.98
CA ARG A 236 -14.42 14.80 10.00
C ARG A 236 -13.72 14.50 11.32
N ILE A 237 -12.59 13.82 11.25
CA ILE A 237 -11.76 13.52 12.42
C ILE A 237 -10.58 14.49 12.42
N PRO A 238 -10.36 15.27 13.50
CA PRO A 238 -9.17 16.10 13.63
C PRO A 238 -7.89 15.28 13.52
N ARG A 239 -6.87 15.83 12.85
CA ARG A 239 -5.53 15.25 12.85
C ARG A 239 -4.78 15.73 14.08
N GLU A 240 -4.16 14.81 14.80
CA GLU A 240 -3.23 15.12 15.89
C GLU A 240 -1.81 14.75 15.48
N ARG A 241 -1.39 13.49 15.67
CA ARG A 241 -0.03 13.04 15.43
C ARG A 241 -0.03 11.75 14.63
N ARG A 242 0.62 11.76 13.47
CA ARG A 242 0.88 10.57 12.65
C ARG A 242 2.38 10.36 12.49
N ILE A 243 2.82 9.12 12.69
CA ILE A 243 4.19 8.71 12.36
C ILE A 243 4.14 7.71 11.20
N SER A 244 5.13 7.76 10.31
CA SER A 244 5.31 6.73 9.30
C SER A 244 6.75 6.35 9.10
N LEU A 245 7.00 5.04 8.98
CA LEU A 245 8.30 4.45 8.72
C LEU A 245 8.34 4.02 7.26
N THR A 246 9.18 4.67 6.45
CA THR A 246 9.34 4.34 5.03
C THR A 246 10.62 3.54 4.83
N PHE A 247 10.48 2.28 4.43
CA PHE A 247 11.53 1.30 4.18
C PHE A 247 11.87 1.24 2.70
N ARG A 248 13.17 1.29 2.38
CA ARG A 248 13.68 1.26 1.00
C ARG A 248 14.95 0.42 0.91
N LYS A 249 15.20 -0.11 -0.28
CA LYS A 249 16.48 -0.69 -0.66
C LYS A 249 17.29 0.33 -1.45
N SER A 250 18.48 0.67 -0.97
CA SER A 250 19.42 1.57 -1.64
C SER A 250 19.94 0.97 -2.96
N ARG A 251 20.25 1.82 -3.94
CA ARG A 251 20.87 1.46 -5.23
C ARG A 251 22.34 1.88 -5.33
N ILE A 252 23.02 2.02 -4.20
CA ILE A 252 24.42 2.45 -4.20
C ILE A 252 25.23 1.39 -4.94
N GLN A 253 25.83 1.79 -6.07
CA GLN A 253 26.84 0.97 -6.74
C GLN A 253 28.04 0.98 -5.81
N GLU A 254 28.41 -0.17 -5.25
CA GLU A 254 29.76 -0.32 -4.74
C GLU A 254 30.67 -0.05 -5.94
N ASP A 255 31.43 1.05 -5.90
CA ASP A 255 32.52 1.21 -6.84
C ASP A 255 33.47 0.03 -6.59
N ALA A 256 33.42 -0.96 -7.47
CA ALA A 256 34.38 -2.04 -7.50
C ALA A 256 35.75 -1.38 -7.60
N THR A 257 36.46 -1.35 -6.48
CA THR A 257 37.77 -0.72 -6.37
C THR A 257 38.63 -1.25 -7.50
N SER A 258 39.09 -0.32 -8.32
CA SER A 258 40.08 -0.49 -9.36
C SER A 258 41.39 -1.00 -8.75
N ASN A 259 41.45 -2.29 -8.44
CA ASN A 259 42.67 -2.97 -8.05
C ASN A 259 43.18 -3.77 -9.26
N SER A 260 43.58 -3.05 -10.31
CA SER A 260 44.52 -3.60 -11.28
C SER A 260 45.92 -3.28 -10.76
N PRO A 261 46.76 -4.28 -10.45
CA PRO A 261 48.15 -4.02 -10.09
C PRO A 261 48.84 -3.48 -11.35
N ALA A 262 49.49 -2.33 -11.21
CA ALA A 262 50.36 -1.79 -12.24
C ALA A 262 51.39 -2.85 -12.63
N ARG A 263 51.42 -3.20 -13.92
CA ARG A 263 52.55 -3.86 -14.58
C ARG A 263 53.20 -2.87 -15.51
#